data_AF-A0A1G3P0E9-F1
#
_entry.id   AF-A0A1G3P0E9-F1
#
_cell.length_a   1.000
_cell.length_b   1.000
_cell.length_c   1.000
_cell.angle_alpha   90.00
_cell.angle_beta   90.00
_cell.angle_gamma   90.00
#
_symmetry.space_group_name_H-M   'P 1'
#
loop_
_entity.id
_entity.type
_entity.pdbx_description
1 polymer ?
#
loop_
_entity_poly.entity_id
_entity_poly.type
_entity_poly.pdbx_seq_one_letter_code
_entity_poly.pdbx_strand_id
1 'polypeptide(L)'
;TYSGNHYVTMPHRKLTAEEYIDYARSLIIACKKRDPNIKLGIITRHFREADCDWNIKVLAGLGALTDFVTIHYYPLNNCEKLPEEQIMRACMAAGEQWEQKIIELRDLIDKYTDRKLPIAVTEYNVHFSKPGPDNKPYRFSLGAALFCADFVRIMEKKELRILLAQYYTLAGGWWGAVQKKGDTVQLNPAYYLFRLWAQHTGETLVQCFVASPGIGFEGVQDVFQSSGNSLVVSSLHIADCTKTYMPADDNESGYTAFLNNNGTYIIKINNITKKTYPKICTVKIPEGIHEGADYVIKYQARCVLETESDDAEIAIGVNDARGWDKTHSAIIMSEQLFKYKEWTSFQERFLTLSDAPGIEVVARIEPGSNPLSGSVEIRNLKIEVWRKTTFPAYRALTGLGSISADNNTLYLTVFNKHHKEAAQVDINTDFLWKNGKAWVVTGSSLGSIDDVSEKSYDMPKVKQPDRFQYTFPPHSMTVIELNK
;
A
#
# COMPACT_ATOMS: atom_id res chain seq x y z
N THR A 1 10.60 14.61 -5.92
CA THR A 1 9.70 15.77 -5.94
C THR A 1 8.32 15.41 -5.40
N TYR A 2 7.68 16.26 -4.61
CA TYR A 2 6.31 16.07 -4.08
C TYR A 2 5.32 17.03 -4.73
N SER A 3 4.09 16.57 -5.01
CA SER A 3 3.01 17.41 -5.53
C SER A 3 2.24 18.03 -4.36
N GLY A 4 2.38 19.35 -4.17
CA GLY A 4 1.79 20.06 -3.03
C GLY A 4 0.30 20.39 -3.16
N ASN A 5 -0.37 20.05 -4.26
CA ASN A 5 -1.82 20.23 -4.41
C ASN A 5 -2.48 19.19 -5.34
N HIS A 6 -3.77 18.90 -5.11
CA HIS A 6 -4.63 18.02 -5.93
C HIS A 6 -5.11 18.66 -7.24
N TYR A 7 -4.23 19.36 -7.97
CA TYR A 7 -4.61 20.09 -9.19
C TYR A 7 -5.64 21.21 -9.02
N VAL A 8 -6.02 21.58 -7.79
CA VAL A 8 -7.11 22.54 -7.54
C VAL A 8 -6.62 23.99 -7.37
N THR A 9 -5.34 24.20 -7.06
CA THR A 9 -4.76 25.56 -6.91
C THR A 9 -3.67 25.83 -7.95
N MET A 10 -3.71 27.02 -8.55
CA MET A 10 -2.66 27.52 -9.44
C MET A 10 -1.78 28.54 -8.71
N PRO A 11 -0.44 28.52 -8.89
CA PRO A 11 0.31 27.58 -9.72
C PRO A 11 0.51 26.21 -9.05
N HIS A 12 0.53 25.13 -9.86
CA HIS A 12 0.91 23.81 -9.38
C HIS A 12 2.37 23.83 -8.90
N ARG A 13 2.61 23.42 -7.66
CA ARG A 13 3.97 23.36 -7.10
C ARG A 13 4.39 21.90 -6.95
N LYS A 14 5.43 21.54 -7.72
CA LYS A 14 6.16 20.29 -7.58
C LYS A 14 7.57 20.64 -7.08
N LEU A 15 7.81 20.42 -5.79
CA LEU A 15 9.07 20.81 -5.14
C LEU A 15 10.00 19.60 -5.01
N THR A 16 11.30 19.80 -5.19
CA THR A 16 12.36 18.93 -4.67
C THR A 16 12.35 18.93 -3.13
N ALA A 17 13.11 18.03 -2.49
CA ALA A 17 13.15 17.97 -1.04
C ALA A 17 13.77 19.27 -0.46
N GLU A 18 14.83 19.75 -1.09
CA GLU A 18 15.55 20.97 -0.76
C GLU A 18 14.66 22.21 -0.88
N GLU A 19 13.95 22.37 -2.01
CA GLU A 19 13.00 23.47 -2.19
C GLU A 19 11.85 23.43 -1.16
N TYR A 20 11.36 22.24 -0.81
CA TYR A 20 10.35 22.09 0.23
C TYR A 20 10.90 22.44 1.62
N ILE A 21 12.14 22.07 1.94
CA ILE A 21 12.79 22.42 3.21
C ILE A 21 12.90 23.93 3.35
N ASP A 22 13.38 24.63 2.33
CA ASP A 22 13.51 26.09 2.38
C ASP A 22 12.16 26.80 2.50
N TYR A 23 11.18 26.33 1.74
CA TYR A 23 9.80 26.84 1.78
C TYR A 23 9.14 26.62 3.15
N ALA A 24 9.14 25.38 3.64
CA ALA A 24 8.49 25.02 4.89
C ALA A 24 9.20 25.66 6.09
N ARG A 25 10.53 25.74 6.10
CA ARG A 25 11.30 26.43 7.14
C ARG A 25 10.87 27.90 7.26
N SER A 26 10.78 28.59 6.14
CA SER A 26 10.39 30.00 6.10
C SER A 26 8.98 30.21 6.65
N LEU A 27 8.03 29.34 6.28
CA LEU A 27 6.67 29.37 6.81
C LEU A 27 6.61 29.04 8.30
N ILE A 28 7.32 28.01 8.75
CA ILE A 28 7.33 27.61 10.16
C ILE A 28 7.85 28.74 11.04
N ILE A 29 8.96 29.37 10.65
CA ILE A 29 9.53 30.51 11.38
C ILE A 29 8.55 31.69 11.40
N ALA A 30 7.93 32.02 10.26
CA ALA A 30 6.98 33.13 10.18
C ALA A 30 5.73 32.89 11.05
N CYS A 31 5.16 31.69 10.99
CA CYS A 31 4.00 31.30 11.80
C CYS A 31 4.34 31.30 13.30
N LYS A 32 5.47 30.69 13.70
CA LYS A 32 5.89 30.65 15.12
C LYS A 32 6.27 32.02 15.67
N LYS A 33 6.74 32.95 14.82
CA LYS A 33 6.95 34.35 15.21
C LYS A 33 5.64 35.05 15.55
N ARG A 34 4.55 34.71 14.86
CA ARG A 34 3.22 35.30 15.09
C ARG A 34 2.49 34.64 16.26
N ASP A 35 2.56 33.33 16.34
CA ASP A 35 1.96 32.51 17.40
C ASP A 35 2.94 31.39 17.78
N PRO A 36 3.68 31.52 18.89
CA PRO A 36 4.61 30.49 19.35
C PRO A 36 3.95 29.16 19.73
N ASN A 37 2.64 29.13 19.95
CA ASN A 37 1.90 27.95 20.39
C ASN A 37 1.32 27.12 19.24
N ILE A 38 1.31 27.66 18.01
CA ILE A 38 0.80 26.94 16.84
C ILE A 38 1.60 25.65 16.61
N LYS A 39 0.88 24.56 16.30
CA LYS A 39 1.48 23.26 15.96
C LYS A 39 1.55 23.12 14.45
N LEU A 40 2.77 22.91 13.94
CA LEU A 40 3.02 22.83 12.50
C LEU A 40 3.65 21.50 12.14
N GLY A 41 3.02 20.79 11.22
CA GLY A 41 3.52 19.52 10.70
C GLY A 41 4.33 19.66 9.42
N ILE A 42 5.19 18.68 9.16
CA ILE A 42 5.90 18.52 7.89
C ILE A 42 5.46 17.26 7.15
N ILE A 43 5.52 17.33 5.82
CA ILE A 43 5.03 16.29 4.93
C ILE A 43 6.11 15.24 4.71
N THR A 44 5.79 14.00 5.08
CA THR A 44 6.55 12.82 4.66
C THR A 44 5.89 12.19 3.43
N ARG A 45 6.69 11.48 2.62
CA ARG A 45 6.30 10.86 1.35
C ARG A 45 6.16 9.35 1.51
N HIS A 46 5.26 8.79 0.70
CA HIS A 46 5.10 7.38 0.32
C HIS A 46 5.63 6.38 1.34
N PHE A 47 4.71 5.84 2.12
CA PHE A 47 5.01 4.88 3.18
C PHE A 47 5.52 3.50 2.72
N ARG A 48 5.49 3.21 1.41
CA ARG A 48 6.16 2.02 0.86
C ARG A 48 7.66 2.03 1.18
N GLU A 49 8.26 3.22 1.24
CA GLU A 49 9.69 3.46 1.44
C GLU A 49 9.85 4.58 2.47
N ALA A 50 9.67 4.24 3.75
CA ALA A 50 9.82 5.21 4.83
C ALA A 50 11.18 5.92 4.74
N ASP A 51 12.24 5.18 4.40
CA ASP A 51 13.63 5.63 4.24
C ASP A 51 13.94 6.30 2.89
N CYS A 52 12.94 6.73 2.12
CA CYS A 52 13.19 7.45 0.89
C CYS A 52 13.95 8.77 1.13
N ASP A 53 14.72 9.20 0.11
CA ASP A 53 15.54 10.43 0.15
C ASP A 53 14.76 11.67 0.60
N TRP A 54 13.47 11.76 0.20
CA TRP A 54 12.57 12.83 0.65
C TRP A 54 12.43 12.85 2.18
N ASN A 55 12.05 11.72 2.78
CA ASN A 55 11.79 11.65 4.22
C ASN A 55 13.07 11.91 5.01
N ILE A 56 14.19 11.33 4.58
CA ILE A 56 15.50 11.54 5.21
C ILE A 56 15.86 13.03 5.22
N LYS A 57 15.83 13.68 4.05
CA LYS A 57 16.20 15.10 3.94
C LYS A 57 15.24 16.01 4.70
N VAL A 58 13.94 15.77 4.60
CA VAL A 58 12.91 16.58 5.26
C VAL A 58 12.99 16.45 6.78
N LEU A 59 13.18 15.24 7.31
CA LEU A 59 13.38 15.02 8.74
C LEU A 59 14.67 15.70 9.23
N ALA A 60 15.80 15.48 8.56
CA ALA A 60 17.06 16.12 8.92
C ALA A 60 17.02 17.64 8.82
N GLY A 61 16.32 18.18 7.81
CA GLY A 61 16.26 19.62 7.53
C GLY A 61 15.24 20.40 8.36
N LEU A 62 14.15 19.76 8.81
CA LEU A 62 13.02 20.45 9.47
C LEU A 62 12.62 19.84 10.83
N GLY A 63 13.12 18.66 11.20
CA GLY A 63 12.72 17.94 12.40
C GLY A 63 12.86 18.75 13.70
N ALA A 64 13.89 19.60 13.79
CA ALA A 64 14.07 20.49 14.94
C ALA A 64 12.98 21.57 15.07
N LEU A 65 12.37 22.00 13.95
CA LEU A 65 11.47 23.15 13.88
C LEU A 65 9.98 22.78 13.94
N THR A 66 9.64 21.57 13.53
CA THR A 66 8.25 21.08 13.41
C THR A 66 7.70 20.55 14.74
N ASP A 67 6.39 20.31 14.82
CA ASP A 67 5.72 19.75 15.99
C ASP A 67 5.26 18.30 15.78
N PHE A 68 5.11 17.87 14.52
CA PHE A 68 4.69 16.51 14.14
C PHE A 68 5.03 16.23 12.67
N VAL A 69 4.98 14.97 12.26
CA VAL A 69 5.08 14.58 10.85
C VAL A 69 3.72 14.12 10.33
N THR A 70 3.41 14.36 9.05
CA THR A 70 2.14 13.94 8.46
C THR A 70 2.32 12.76 7.53
N ILE A 71 1.36 11.83 7.55
CA ILE A 71 1.25 10.71 6.61
C ILE A 71 -0.17 10.59 6.07
N HIS A 72 -0.27 10.13 4.82
CA HIS A 72 -1.52 9.72 4.19
C HIS A 72 -1.46 8.21 3.96
N TYR A 73 -2.54 7.50 4.28
CA TYR A 73 -2.59 6.05 4.11
C TYR A 73 -3.76 5.56 3.28
N TYR A 74 -3.42 4.91 2.17
CA TYR A 74 -4.37 4.20 1.34
C TYR A 74 -3.77 2.87 0.87
N PRO A 75 -3.94 1.75 1.61
CA PRO A 75 -3.29 0.47 1.28
C PRO A 75 -3.76 -0.16 -0.01
N LEU A 76 -4.93 0.25 -0.50
CA LEU A 76 -5.59 -0.37 -1.63
C LEU A 76 -5.96 0.74 -2.60
N ASN A 77 -5.44 0.65 -3.83
CA ASN A 77 -5.57 1.73 -4.80
C ASN A 77 -5.53 1.19 -6.24
N ASN A 78 -6.55 1.48 -7.06
CA ASN A 78 -6.62 0.99 -8.44
C ASN A 78 -6.70 -0.55 -8.58
N CYS A 79 -7.15 -1.27 -7.54
CA CYS A 79 -7.38 -2.72 -7.57
C CYS A 79 -8.85 -3.11 -7.76
N GLU A 80 -9.75 -2.16 -8.03
CA GLU A 80 -11.21 -2.37 -8.04
C GLU A 80 -11.67 -3.35 -9.13
N LYS A 81 -10.82 -3.63 -10.13
CA LYS A 81 -11.10 -4.61 -11.19
C LYS A 81 -10.76 -6.05 -10.79
N LEU A 82 -10.08 -6.27 -9.66
CA LEU A 82 -9.75 -7.60 -9.16
C LEU A 82 -10.99 -8.27 -8.55
N PRO A 83 -10.97 -9.60 -8.33
CA PRO A 83 -12.06 -10.31 -7.68
C PRO A 83 -12.40 -9.70 -6.31
N GLU A 84 -13.69 -9.50 -6.03
CA GLU A 84 -14.18 -8.88 -4.79
C GLU A 84 -13.60 -9.54 -3.54
N GLU A 85 -13.61 -10.88 -3.48
CA GLU A 85 -13.10 -11.64 -2.33
C GLU A 85 -11.62 -11.35 -2.04
N GLN A 86 -10.80 -11.22 -3.09
CA GLN A 86 -9.38 -10.89 -2.95
C GLN A 86 -9.19 -9.47 -2.39
N ILE A 87 -9.91 -8.49 -2.93
CA ILE A 87 -9.86 -7.09 -2.46
C ILE A 87 -10.31 -6.99 -1.01
N MET A 88 -11.41 -7.65 -0.66
CA MET A 88 -11.96 -7.62 0.69
C MET A 88 -11.07 -8.31 1.72
N ARG A 89 -10.41 -9.42 1.35
CA ARG A 89 -9.39 -10.05 2.20
C ARG A 89 -8.16 -9.16 2.36
N ALA A 90 -7.79 -8.40 1.33
CA ALA A 90 -6.72 -7.42 1.43
C ALA A 90 -7.00 -6.32 2.45
N CYS A 91 -8.26 -5.84 2.53
CA CYS A 91 -8.68 -4.89 3.57
C CYS A 91 -8.39 -5.45 4.98
N MET A 92 -8.60 -6.75 5.19
CA MET A 92 -8.35 -7.40 6.48
C MET A 92 -6.85 -7.54 6.77
N ALA A 93 -6.02 -7.85 5.78
CA ALA A 93 -4.58 -7.99 5.96
C ALA A 93 -3.85 -6.65 6.17
N ALA A 94 -4.35 -5.55 5.58
CA ALA A 94 -3.62 -4.27 5.49
C ALA A 94 -3.29 -3.60 6.84
N GLY A 95 -4.12 -3.79 7.88
CA GLY A 95 -3.95 -3.09 9.16
C GLY A 95 -2.62 -3.39 9.85
N GLU A 96 -2.30 -4.66 10.05
CA GLU A 96 -1.08 -5.07 10.78
C GLU A 96 0.20 -4.78 9.99
N GLN A 97 0.10 -4.83 8.66
CA GLN A 97 1.20 -4.45 7.78
C GLN A 97 1.53 -2.96 7.92
N TRP A 98 0.50 -2.13 8.08
CA TRP A 98 0.70 -0.71 8.32
C TRP A 98 1.32 -0.41 9.68
N GLU A 99 0.96 -1.16 10.72
CA GLU A 99 1.55 -0.99 12.05
C GLU A 99 3.09 -1.08 11.99
N GLN A 100 3.62 -2.12 11.35
CA GLN A 100 5.07 -2.29 11.13
C GLN A 100 5.68 -1.09 10.41
N LYS A 101 4.89 -0.49 9.54
CA LYS A 101 5.33 0.50 8.60
C LYS A 101 5.29 1.89 9.27
N ILE A 102 4.41 2.09 10.27
CA ILE A 102 4.46 3.21 11.23
C ILE A 102 5.71 3.08 12.10
N ILE A 103 6.02 1.87 12.56
CA ILE A 103 7.23 1.59 13.34
C ILE A 103 8.48 2.00 12.54
N GLU A 104 8.58 1.62 11.26
CA GLU A 104 9.68 2.03 10.39
C GLU A 104 9.82 3.56 10.29
N LEU A 105 8.71 4.29 10.09
CA LEU A 105 8.74 5.75 10.05
C LEU A 105 9.14 6.37 11.40
N ARG A 106 8.62 5.85 12.52
CA ARG A 106 8.97 6.31 13.86
C ARG A 106 10.47 6.12 14.12
N ASP A 107 11.02 4.98 13.75
CA ASP A 107 12.44 4.69 13.93
C ASP A 107 13.30 5.60 13.03
N LEU A 108 12.80 5.97 11.85
CA LEU A 108 13.43 6.97 10.98
C LEU A 108 13.40 8.38 11.59
N ILE A 109 12.29 8.79 12.20
CA ILE A 109 12.17 10.06 12.94
C ILE A 109 13.21 10.09 14.06
N ASP A 110 13.29 9.03 14.86
CA ASP A 110 14.24 8.93 15.98
C ASP A 110 15.70 8.94 15.49
N LYS A 111 15.96 8.43 14.29
CA LYS A 111 17.30 8.42 13.69
C LYS A 111 17.74 9.78 13.16
N TYR A 112 16.85 10.54 12.53
CA TYR A 112 17.18 11.77 11.81
C TYR A 112 16.77 13.05 12.54
N THR A 113 16.21 12.93 13.74
CA THR A 113 15.81 14.08 14.55
C THR A 113 16.15 13.85 16.02
N ASP A 114 16.55 14.90 16.73
CA ASP A 114 16.79 14.83 18.19
C ASP A 114 15.49 14.81 19.01
N ARG A 115 14.32 14.77 18.35
CA ARG A 115 13.01 14.89 18.96
C ARG A 115 12.16 13.67 18.64
N LYS A 116 11.47 13.15 19.64
CA LYS A 116 10.45 12.11 19.45
C LYS A 116 9.17 12.71 18.86
N LEU A 117 9.21 13.13 17.60
CA LEU A 117 8.07 13.76 16.95
C LEU A 117 6.90 12.77 16.83
N PRO A 118 5.68 13.17 17.17
CA PRO A 118 4.51 12.36 16.93
C PRO A 118 4.09 12.42 15.46
N ILE A 119 3.25 11.46 15.06
CA ILE A 119 2.78 11.27 13.69
C ILE A 119 1.30 11.66 13.61
N ALA A 120 0.95 12.52 12.67
CA ALA A 120 -0.44 12.84 12.32
C ALA A 120 -0.83 12.08 11.06
N VAL A 121 -1.82 11.18 11.18
CA VAL A 121 -2.43 10.51 10.02
C VAL A 121 -3.49 11.46 9.45
N THR A 122 -3.07 12.41 8.63
CA THR A 122 -3.94 13.49 8.14
C THR A 122 -4.94 13.02 7.09
N GLU A 123 -4.71 11.85 6.49
CA GLU A 123 -5.69 11.16 5.64
C GLU A 123 -5.52 9.65 5.78
N TYR A 124 -6.61 8.92 6.00
CA TYR A 124 -6.65 7.47 5.76
C TYR A 124 -8.00 6.99 5.23
N ASN A 125 -7.96 6.04 4.30
CA ASN A 125 -9.09 5.23 3.82
C ASN A 125 -8.55 4.08 2.94
N VAL A 126 -9.41 3.30 2.29
CA VAL A 126 -9.08 2.64 1.01
C VAL A 126 -9.24 3.64 -0.14
N HIS A 127 -8.44 3.52 -1.20
CA HIS A 127 -8.48 4.42 -2.37
C HIS A 127 -9.08 3.74 -3.61
N PHE A 128 -10.33 3.29 -3.49
CA PHE A 128 -11.10 2.71 -4.60
C PHE A 128 -11.73 3.78 -5.50
N SER A 129 -10.90 4.59 -6.17
CA SER A 129 -11.26 5.75 -7.02
C SER A 129 -12.34 5.48 -8.07
N LYS A 130 -12.54 4.23 -8.49
CA LYS A 130 -13.55 3.83 -9.49
C LYS A 130 -14.50 2.78 -8.92
N PRO A 131 -15.71 2.62 -9.47
CA PRO A 131 -16.54 1.47 -9.14
C PRO A 131 -15.85 0.17 -9.62
N GLY A 132 -16.10 -0.92 -8.91
CA GLY A 132 -15.69 -2.26 -9.32
C GLY A 132 -16.62 -2.85 -10.39
N PRO A 133 -16.51 -4.16 -10.66
CA PRO A 133 -17.46 -4.91 -11.48
C PRO A 133 -18.92 -4.59 -11.10
N ASP A 134 -19.79 -4.60 -12.11
CA ASP A 134 -21.24 -4.30 -11.97
C ASP A 134 -21.54 -2.94 -11.35
N ASN A 135 -20.63 -1.98 -11.53
CA ASN A 135 -20.73 -0.63 -10.99
C ASN A 135 -20.79 -0.56 -9.45
N LYS A 136 -20.32 -1.62 -8.76
CA LYS A 136 -20.37 -1.71 -7.30
C LYS A 136 -19.34 -0.78 -6.64
N PRO A 137 -19.73 0.13 -5.73
CA PRO A 137 -18.80 1.07 -5.12
C PRO A 137 -18.09 0.46 -3.91
N TYR A 138 -17.07 -0.38 -4.14
CA TYR A 138 -16.32 -1.10 -3.08
C TYR A 138 -15.78 -0.21 -1.94
N ARG A 139 -15.59 1.08 -2.16
CA ARG A 139 -15.26 2.08 -1.12
C ARG A 139 -16.24 2.12 0.04
N PHE A 140 -17.51 1.81 -0.23
CA PHE A 140 -18.57 1.78 0.79
C PHE A 140 -18.83 0.37 1.28
N SER A 141 -17.98 -0.60 0.95
CA SER A 141 -18.12 -1.97 1.45
C SER A 141 -17.84 -2.07 2.95
N LEU A 142 -18.42 -3.09 3.58
CA LEU A 142 -18.13 -3.46 4.96
C LEU A 142 -16.65 -3.77 5.17
N GLY A 143 -15.98 -4.42 4.22
CA GLY A 143 -14.55 -4.76 4.30
C GLY A 143 -13.66 -3.51 4.34
N ALA A 144 -13.93 -2.53 3.47
CA ALA A 144 -13.25 -1.24 3.49
C ALA A 144 -13.47 -0.49 4.82
N ALA A 145 -14.72 -0.51 5.31
CA ALA A 145 -15.09 0.14 6.56
C ALA A 145 -14.45 -0.53 7.78
N LEU A 146 -14.41 -1.87 7.83
CA LEU A 146 -13.78 -2.66 8.89
C LEU A 146 -12.27 -2.43 8.93
N PHE A 147 -11.60 -2.34 7.77
CA PHE A 147 -10.20 -1.92 7.72
C PHE A 147 -10.00 -0.57 8.41
N CYS A 148 -10.78 0.45 8.02
CA CYS A 148 -10.66 1.80 8.57
C CYS A 148 -10.93 1.83 10.07
N ALA A 149 -11.92 1.07 10.55
CA ALA A 149 -12.29 1.01 11.96
C ALA A 149 -11.29 0.19 12.80
N ASP A 150 -10.79 -0.95 12.33
CA ASP A 150 -9.73 -1.71 13.01
C ASP A 150 -8.42 -0.91 13.05
N PHE A 151 -8.20 -0.06 12.06
CA PHE A 151 -7.02 0.79 12.03
C PHE A 151 -6.98 1.81 13.19
N VAL A 152 -8.14 2.25 13.70
CA VAL A 152 -8.22 3.07 14.93
C VAL A 152 -7.55 2.38 16.11
N ARG A 153 -7.82 1.09 16.32
CA ARG A 153 -7.18 0.30 17.40
C ARG A 153 -5.66 0.32 17.30
N ILE A 154 -5.11 0.29 16.09
CA ILE A 154 -3.67 0.36 15.87
C ILE A 154 -3.17 1.76 16.23
N MET A 155 -3.85 2.81 15.78
CA MET A 155 -3.46 4.19 16.04
C MET A 155 -3.51 4.60 17.53
N GLU A 156 -4.35 3.94 18.33
CA GLU A 156 -4.43 4.12 19.80
C GLU A 156 -3.19 3.59 20.56
N LYS A 157 -2.31 2.82 19.91
CA LYS A 157 -1.08 2.31 20.52
C LYS A 157 -0.10 3.44 20.82
N LYS A 158 0.13 3.70 22.11
CA LYS A 158 0.99 4.80 22.59
C LYS A 158 2.41 4.75 22.01
N GLU A 159 2.95 3.55 21.80
CA GLU A 159 4.27 3.31 21.21
C GLU A 159 4.40 3.75 19.75
N LEU A 160 3.28 3.92 19.03
CA LEU A 160 3.25 4.43 17.66
C LEU A 160 3.26 5.97 17.59
N ARG A 161 3.04 6.66 18.73
CA ARG A 161 3.06 8.13 18.84
C ARG A 161 2.14 8.83 17.84
N ILE A 162 0.96 8.25 17.58
CA ILE A 162 -0.04 8.91 16.75
C ILE A 162 -0.64 10.09 17.53
N LEU A 163 -0.54 11.30 16.98
CA LEU A 163 -1.10 12.53 17.54
C LEU A 163 -2.59 12.66 17.23
N LEU A 164 -2.94 12.39 15.97
CA LEU A 164 -4.29 12.50 15.43
C LEU A 164 -4.43 11.62 14.19
N ALA A 165 -5.67 11.28 13.87
CA ALA A 165 -6.02 10.55 12.66
C ALA A 165 -7.31 11.09 12.03
N GLN A 166 -7.34 11.22 10.71
CA GLN A 166 -8.45 11.79 9.96
C GLN A 166 -8.92 10.85 8.86
N TYR A 167 -10.12 10.29 9.03
CA TYR A 167 -10.77 9.48 8.01
C TYR A 167 -11.19 10.35 6.83
N TYR A 168 -10.81 9.93 5.61
CA TYR A 168 -11.10 10.66 4.38
C TYR A 168 -12.27 10.01 3.60
N THR A 169 -13.52 10.47 3.67
CA THR A 169 -14.01 11.69 4.36
C THR A 169 -15.31 11.43 5.12
N LEU A 170 -15.65 12.32 6.06
CA LEU A 170 -16.90 12.22 6.81
C LEU A 170 -18.14 12.38 5.92
N ALA A 171 -18.22 13.43 5.12
CA ALA A 171 -19.44 13.80 4.40
C ALA A 171 -19.19 14.20 2.94
N GLY A 172 -20.11 13.80 2.07
CA GLY A 172 -20.22 14.25 0.70
C GLY A 172 -19.27 13.57 -0.30
N GLY A 173 -19.48 13.91 -1.58
CA GLY A 173 -18.68 13.43 -2.70
C GLY A 173 -18.64 11.90 -2.82
N TRP A 174 -17.66 11.40 -3.56
CA TRP A 174 -17.44 9.98 -3.78
C TRP A 174 -16.90 9.28 -2.52
N TRP A 175 -16.36 9.98 -1.50
CA TRP A 175 -15.61 9.40 -0.36
C TRP A 175 -16.34 9.41 0.99
N GLY A 176 -17.50 10.06 1.10
CA GLY A 176 -18.18 10.30 2.37
C GLY A 176 -18.71 9.04 3.06
N ALA A 177 -18.44 8.89 4.36
CA ALA A 177 -19.19 7.97 5.24
C ALA A 177 -20.68 8.35 5.31
N VAL A 178 -20.99 9.63 5.13
CA VAL A 178 -22.33 10.19 5.03
C VAL A 178 -22.50 10.84 3.66
N GLN A 179 -23.58 10.51 2.94
CA GLN A 179 -23.87 11.08 1.64
C GLN A 179 -25.31 11.59 1.57
N LYS A 180 -25.55 12.59 0.72
CA LYS A 180 -26.91 13.01 0.35
C LYS A 180 -27.38 12.18 -0.84
N LYS A 181 -28.56 11.58 -0.75
CA LYS A 181 -29.21 10.81 -1.82
C LYS A 181 -30.63 11.34 -2.02
N GLY A 182 -30.79 12.28 -2.97
CA GLY A 182 -32.03 13.05 -3.08
C GLY A 182 -32.28 13.84 -1.79
N ASP A 183 -33.45 13.68 -1.19
CA ASP A 183 -33.83 14.34 0.08
C ASP A 183 -33.46 13.52 1.33
N THR A 184 -32.84 12.35 1.16
CA THR A 184 -32.44 11.50 2.28
C THR A 184 -30.93 11.53 2.51
N VAL A 185 -30.54 11.15 3.73
CA VAL A 185 -29.15 10.92 4.11
C VAL A 185 -28.87 9.42 4.01
N GLN A 186 -27.89 9.05 3.19
CA GLN A 186 -27.34 7.71 3.13
C GLN A 186 -26.17 7.61 4.11
N LEU A 187 -26.23 6.62 4.99
CA LEU A 187 -25.16 6.26 5.92
C LEU A 187 -24.46 5.03 5.37
N ASN A 188 -23.19 5.18 4.99
CA ASN A 188 -22.37 4.07 4.50
C ASN A 188 -21.77 3.28 5.68
N PRO A 189 -21.36 2.02 5.49
CA PRO A 189 -20.83 1.15 6.55
C PRO A 189 -19.82 1.78 7.52
N ALA A 190 -18.92 2.63 7.01
CA ALA A 190 -17.94 3.34 7.83
C ALA A 190 -18.59 4.22 8.92
N TYR A 191 -19.75 4.83 8.65
CA TYR A 191 -20.48 5.65 9.61
C TYR A 191 -20.86 4.85 10.87
N TYR A 192 -21.42 3.65 10.70
CA TYR A 192 -21.85 2.81 11.82
C TYR A 192 -20.65 2.38 12.69
N LEU A 193 -19.53 2.00 12.06
CA LEU A 193 -18.34 1.58 12.79
C LEU A 193 -17.68 2.74 13.56
N PHE A 194 -17.55 3.92 12.94
CA PHE A 194 -17.03 5.10 13.64
C PHE A 194 -17.98 5.62 14.71
N ARG A 195 -19.30 5.44 14.54
CA ARG A 195 -20.28 5.73 15.58
C ARG A 195 -20.07 4.84 16.80
N LEU A 196 -19.82 3.54 16.61
CA LEU A 196 -19.49 2.64 17.72
C LEU A 196 -18.23 3.09 18.47
N TRP A 197 -17.16 3.44 17.74
CA TRP A 197 -15.96 4.01 18.36
C TRP A 197 -16.27 5.28 19.16
N ALA A 198 -17.05 6.20 18.60
CA ALA A 198 -17.38 7.47 19.26
C ALA A 198 -18.28 7.31 20.51
N GLN A 199 -19.12 6.27 20.54
CA GLN A 199 -20.12 6.08 21.60
C GLN A 199 -19.68 5.10 22.69
N HIS A 200 -18.80 4.15 22.37
CA HIS A 200 -18.48 3.01 23.23
C HIS A 200 -16.97 2.83 23.40
N THR A 201 -16.27 3.90 23.76
CA THR A 201 -14.84 3.89 24.10
C THR A 201 -14.61 4.71 25.36
N GLY A 202 -13.88 4.15 26.31
CA GLY A 202 -13.51 4.80 27.57
C GLY A 202 -12.30 5.73 27.43
N GLU A 203 -12.04 6.54 28.47
CA GLU A 203 -10.92 7.49 28.49
C GLU A 203 -9.56 6.81 28.69
N THR A 204 -9.54 5.61 29.27
CA THR A 204 -8.30 4.89 29.60
C THR A 204 -8.27 3.53 28.93
N LEU A 205 -7.25 3.29 28.10
CA LEU A 205 -6.97 1.97 27.55
C LEU A 205 -6.53 1.01 28.67
N VAL A 206 -7.06 -0.21 28.65
CA VAL A 206 -6.66 -1.30 29.54
C VAL A 206 -5.93 -2.39 28.76
N GLN A 207 -5.13 -3.19 29.46
CA GLN A 207 -4.45 -4.31 28.82
C GLN A 207 -5.48 -5.30 28.27
N CYS A 208 -5.39 -5.60 26.98
CA CYS A 208 -6.26 -6.52 26.28
C CYS A 208 -5.40 -7.48 25.45
N PHE A 209 -5.50 -8.78 25.75
CA PHE A 209 -4.84 -9.82 25.00
C PHE A 209 -5.87 -10.65 24.24
N VAL A 210 -5.66 -10.82 22.94
CA VAL A 210 -6.54 -11.59 22.06
C VAL A 210 -5.73 -12.73 21.46
N ALA A 211 -5.98 -13.95 21.93
CA ALA A 211 -5.51 -15.16 21.28
C ALA A 211 -6.33 -15.37 19.99
N SER A 212 -5.66 -15.49 18.85
CA SER A 212 -6.36 -15.57 17.57
C SER A 212 -5.59 -16.44 16.57
N PRO A 213 -6.27 -17.28 15.77
CA PRO A 213 -5.63 -17.93 14.64
C PRO A 213 -5.21 -16.89 13.58
N GLY A 214 -4.10 -17.19 12.90
CA GLY A 214 -3.67 -16.42 11.74
C GLY A 214 -4.42 -16.85 10.47
N ILE A 215 -4.73 -15.89 9.61
CA ILE A 215 -5.31 -16.11 8.29
C ILE A 215 -4.28 -15.75 7.23
N GLY A 216 -4.05 -16.67 6.29
CA GLY A 216 -3.19 -16.44 5.14
C GLY A 216 -3.80 -15.46 4.13
N PHE A 217 -2.94 -14.70 3.46
CA PHE A 217 -3.30 -13.82 2.35
C PHE A 217 -2.20 -13.82 1.30
N GLU A 218 -2.60 -13.99 0.04
CA GLU A 218 -1.73 -14.07 -1.14
C GLU A 218 -1.08 -12.75 -1.56
N GLY A 219 -1.52 -11.63 -0.98
CA GLY A 219 -1.04 -10.30 -1.35
C GLY A 219 -1.76 -9.73 -2.57
N VAL A 220 -1.89 -8.40 -2.59
CA VAL A 220 -2.38 -7.63 -3.74
C VAL A 220 -1.85 -6.20 -3.66
N GLN A 221 -1.21 -5.74 -4.74
CA GLN A 221 -0.65 -4.39 -4.85
C GLN A 221 0.26 -3.95 -3.68
N ASP A 222 -0.28 -3.11 -2.78
CA ASP A 222 0.36 -2.49 -1.62
C ASP A 222 0.17 -3.30 -0.34
N VAL A 223 -0.77 -4.25 -0.36
CA VAL A 223 -0.98 -5.19 0.73
C VAL A 223 -0.17 -6.42 0.40
N PHE A 224 0.92 -6.60 1.13
CA PHE A 224 1.84 -7.71 0.98
C PHE A 224 1.16 -9.03 1.33
N GLN A 225 1.80 -10.12 0.93
CA GLN A 225 1.44 -11.45 1.40
C GLN A 225 1.47 -11.50 2.93
N SER A 226 0.53 -12.25 3.52
CA SER A 226 0.55 -12.67 4.93
C SER A 226 0.56 -14.19 5.03
N SER A 227 1.61 -14.78 5.62
CA SER A 227 1.71 -16.22 5.86
C SER A 227 2.66 -16.53 7.03
N GLY A 228 2.51 -17.71 7.64
CA GLY A 228 3.33 -18.11 8.79
C GLY A 228 3.15 -17.21 10.01
N ASN A 229 4.13 -17.23 10.92
CA ASN A 229 4.06 -16.56 12.23
C ASN A 229 5.11 -15.46 12.42
N SER A 230 5.86 -15.08 11.38
CA SER A 230 6.96 -14.12 11.51
C SER A 230 7.15 -13.30 10.24
N LEU A 231 7.59 -12.05 10.42
CA LEU A 231 7.92 -11.15 9.30
C LEU A 231 9.17 -11.68 8.58
N VAL A 232 9.05 -11.89 7.28
CA VAL A 232 10.18 -12.16 6.39
C VAL A 232 10.46 -10.89 5.61
N VAL A 233 11.54 -10.20 5.97
CA VAL A 233 11.97 -8.97 5.30
C VAL A 233 12.54 -9.31 3.92
N SER A 234 12.26 -8.43 2.95
CA SER A 234 12.81 -8.51 1.60
C SER A 234 14.31 -8.81 1.59
N SER A 235 14.71 -9.81 0.79
CA SER A 235 16.09 -10.24 0.63
C SER A 235 16.52 -10.16 -0.84
N LEU A 236 17.72 -9.61 -1.05
CA LEU A 236 18.33 -9.48 -2.37
C LEU A 236 18.91 -10.81 -2.83
N HIS A 237 18.46 -11.29 -3.98
CA HIS A 237 19.14 -12.28 -4.80
C HIS A 237 19.64 -11.60 -6.08
N ILE A 238 20.94 -11.53 -6.28
CA ILE A 238 21.50 -10.98 -7.52
C ILE A 238 21.49 -12.08 -8.58
N ALA A 239 20.70 -11.90 -9.64
CA ALA A 239 20.78 -12.76 -10.81
C ALA A 239 21.79 -12.15 -11.79
N ASP A 240 22.96 -12.79 -11.93
CA ASP A 240 23.91 -12.41 -12.98
C ASP A 240 23.39 -12.89 -14.34
N CYS A 241 22.79 -11.96 -15.08
CA CYS A 241 22.16 -12.23 -16.36
C CYS A 241 23.16 -12.26 -17.52
N THR A 242 24.45 -12.00 -17.25
CA THR A 242 25.49 -12.12 -18.28
C THR A 242 25.62 -13.54 -18.82
N LYS A 243 25.15 -14.53 -18.07
CA LYS A 243 25.14 -15.95 -18.47
C LYS A 243 23.81 -16.44 -19.06
N THR A 244 22.75 -15.63 -19.01
CA THR A 244 21.41 -15.96 -19.55
C THR A 244 21.03 -15.12 -20.76
N TYR A 245 21.98 -14.36 -21.33
CA TYR A 245 21.82 -13.79 -22.67
C TYR A 245 21.54 -14.91 -23.66
N MET A 246 20.34 -14.89 -24.23
CA MET A 246 20.00 -15.75 -25.35
C MET A 246 19.86 -14.84 -26.56
N PRO A 247 20.92 -14.62 -27.35
CA PRO A 247 20.73 -14.01 -28.66
C PRO A 247 19.79 -14.93 -29.43
N ALA A 248 18.56 -14.46 -29.67
CA ALA A 248 17.72 -15.06 -30.68
C ALA A 248 18.22 -14.51 -32.02
N ASP A 249 19.01 -15.31 -32.74
CA ASP A 249 19.25 -15.03 -34.15
C ASP A 249 17.94 -15.27 -34.90
N ASP A 250 17.26 -14.18 -35.26
CA ASP A 250 16.11 -14.22 -36.14
C ASP A 250 16.32 -13.22 -37.28
N ASN A 251 17.11 -13.65 -38.27
CA ASN A 251 17.30 -12.91 -39.51
C ASN A 251 15.99 -12.69 -40.29
N GLU A 252 14.92 -13.46 -40.02
CA GLU A 252 13.63 -13.28 -40.68
C GLU A 252 12.88 -12.04 -40.16
N SER A 253 13.27 -11.51 -39.01
CA SER A 253 12.61 -10.37 -38.33
C SER A 253 13.32 -9.01 -38.52
N GLY A 254 14.31 -8.91 -39.41
CA GLY A 254 14.97 -7.65 -39.76
C GLY A 254 15.93 -7.11 -38.70
N TYR A 255 16.44 -7.95 -37.79
CA TYR A 255 17.52 -7.60 -36.89
C TYR A 255 18.52 -8.74 -36.71
N THR A 256 19.72 -8.42 -36.24
CA THR A 256 20.69 -9.39 -35.70
C THR A 256 21.06 -8.96 -34.29
N ALA A 257 21.16 -9.91 -33.37
CA ALA A 257 21.50 -9.60 -31.99
C ALA A 257 22.66 -10.47 -31.51
N PHE A 258 23.70 -9.86 -30.95
CA PHE A 258 24.89 -10.59 -30.51
C PHE A 258 25.58 -9.90 -29.34
N LEU A 259 26.26 -10.69 -28.52
CA LEU A 259 27.13 -10.20 -27.46
C LEU A 259 28.56 -10.08 -28.00
N ASN A 260 29.17 -8.91 -27.90
CA ASN A 260 30.57 -8.73 -28.31
C ASN A 260 31.55 -9.10 -27.18
N ASN A 261 32.84 -9.17 -27.50
CA ASN A 261 33.91 -9.55 -26.57
C ASN A 261 34.08 -8.61 -25.36
N ASN A 262 33.54 -7.40 -25.44
CA ASN A 262 33.60 -6.40 -24.37
C ASN A 262 32.37 -6.45 -23.45
N GLY A 263 31.48 -7.44 -23.62
CA GLY A 263 30.26 -7.58 -22.83
C GLY A 263 29.14 -6.61 -23.20
N THR A 264 29.19 -6.03 -24.41
CA THR A 264 28.09 -5.22 -24.94
C THR A 264 27.19 -6.09 -25.81
N TYR A 265 25.90 -6.14 -25.46
CA TYR A 265 24.86 -6.71 -26.29
C TYR A 265 24.44 -5.70 -27.36
N ILE A 266 24.51 -6.10 -28.63
CA ILE A 266 24.25 -5.24 -29.77
C ILE A 266 23.10 -5.84 -30.55
N ILE A 267 22.04 -5.06 -30.74
CA ILE A 267 20.93 -5.36 -31.63
C ILE A 267 21.09 -4.46 -32.85
N LYS A 268 21.53 -5.01 -33.97
CA LYS A 268 21.57 -4.31 -35.26
C LYS A 268 20.22 -4.43 -35.92
N ILE A 269 19.63 -3.29 -36.23
CA ILE A 269 18.33 -3.13 -36.86
C ILE A 269 18.57 -2.92 -38.35
N ASN A 270 17.91 -3.70 -39.19
CA ASN A 270 18.01 -3.62 -40.65
C ASN A 270 16.62 -3.52 -41.27
N ASN A 271 16.22 -2.29 -41.61
CA ASN A 271 15.00 -1.98 -42.34
C ASN A 271 13.72 -2.57 -41.70
N ILE A 272 13.59 -2.44 -40.37
CA ILE A 272 12.40 -2.91 -39.64
C ILE A 272 11.20 -2.02 -39.96
N THR A 273 10.10 -2.65 -40.37
CA THR A 273 8.82 -1.99 -40.76
C THR A 273 7.63 -2.38 -39.89
N LYS A 274 7.81 -3.32 -38.96
CA LYS A 274 6.78 -3.79 -38.04
C LYS A 274 7.31 -3.70 -36.61
N LYS A 275 6.39 -3.70 -35.64
CA LYS A 275 6.76 -3.79 -34.22
C LYS A 275 7.50 -5.10 -33.97
N THR A 276 8.70 -5.00 -33.43
CA THR A 276 9.57 -6.14 -33.16
C THR A 276 10.09 -6.04 -31.72
N TYR A 277 10.15 -7.17 -31.04
CA TYR A 277 10.51 -7.25 -29.63
C TYR A 277 11.66 -8.23 -29.39
N PRO A 278 12.90 -7.94 -29.84
CA PRO A 278 14.02 -8.85 -29.63
C PRO A 278 14.23 -9.13 -28.14
N LYS A 279 14.20 -10.41 -27.78
CA LYS A 279 14.47 -10.84 -26.42
C LYS A 279 15.95 -10.63 -26.09
N ILE A 280 16.21 -10.06 -24.93
CA ILE A 280 17.57 -9.85 -24.40
C ILE A 280 17.89 -10.97 -23.41
N CYS A 281 17.03 -11.19 -22.42
CA CYS A 281 17.19 -12.26 -21.44
C CYS A 281 15.85 -12.64 -20.77
N THR A 282 15.84 -13.80 -20.14
CA THR A 282 14.76 -14.25 -19.25
C THR A 282 15.36 -14.49 -17.86
N VAL A 283 14.72 -13.96 -16.83
CA VAL A 283 15.13 -14.18 -15.44
C VAL A 283 13.99 -14.82 -14.68
N LYS A 284 14.19 -16.08 -14.27
CA LYS A 284 13.20 -16.82 -13.49
C LYS A 284 13.12 -16.28 -12.06
N ILE A 285 11.99 -16.52 -11.41
CA ILE A 285 11.92 -16.39 -9.95
C ILE A 285 12.76 -17.53 -9.33
N PRO A 286 13.67 -17.23 -8.38
CA PRO A 286 14.45 -18.23 -7.66
C PRO A 286 13.57 -19.28 -6.96
N GLU A 287 14.08 -20.51 -6.85
CA GLU A 287 13.40 -21.56 -6.08
C GLU A 287 13.14 -21.12 -4.64
N GLY A 288 11.95 -21.44 -4.12
CA GLY A 288 11.50 -21.02 -2.78
C GLY A 288 10.83 -19.65 -2.72
N ILE A 289 10.76 -18.92 -3.84
CA ILE A 289 9.91 -17.72 -3.98
C ILE A 289 8.70 -18.12 -4.84
N HIS A 290 7.50 -18.14 -4.24
CA HIS A 290 6.30 -18.70 -4.88
C HIS A 290 5.26 -17.63 -5.26
N GLU A 291 5.51 -16.35 -4.97
CA GLU A 291 4.45 -15.32 -4.89
C GLU A 291 4.83 -14.01 -5.60
N GLY A 292 5.60 -14.16 -6.68
CA GLY A 292 6.17 -13.05 -7.42
C GLY A 292 7.41 -12.47 -6.74
N ALA A 293 8.17 -11.68 -7.49
CA ALA A 293 9.37 -11.01 -7.01
C ALA A 293 9.42 -9.57 -7.54
N ASP A 294 10.18 -8.74 -6.86
CA ASP A 294 10.52 -7.40 -7.35
C ASP A 294 11.83 -7.51 -8.13
N TYR A 295 11.83 -7.08 -9.38
CA TYR A 295 13.03 -7.05 -10.19
C TYR A 295 13.53 -5.61 -10.27
N VAL A 296 14.78 -5.35 -9.88
CA VAL A 296 15.46 -4.08 -10.14
C VAL A 296 16.46 -4.31 -11.27
N ILE A 297 16.22 -3.66 -12.39
CA ILE A 297 17.00 -3.82 -13.62
C ILE A 297 17.86 -2.57 -13.78
N LYS A 298 19.17 -2.75 -13.89
CA LYS A 298 20.18 -1.69 -14.03
C LYS A 298 20.98 -1.97 -15.29
N TYR A 299 21.18 -0.98 -16.14
CA TYR A 299 22.00 -1.13 -17.34
C TYR A 299 22.49 0.22 -17.87
N GLN A 300 23.40 0.16 -18.84
CA GLN A 300 23.72 1.30 -19.68
C GLN A 300 23.30 0.99 -21.11
N ALA A 301 22.68 1.96 -21.78
CA ALA A 301 22.32 1.81 -23.18
C ALA A 301 22.63 3.06 -23.99
N ARG A 302 22.75 2.86 -25.28
CA ARG A 302 22.73 3.90 -26.31
C ARG A 302 22.03 3.38 -27.56
N CYS A 303 21.52 4.28 -28.37
CA CYS A 303 20.94 3.94 -29.65
C CYS A 303 21.48 4.87 -30.74
N VAL A 304 21.84 4.28 -31.87
CA VAL A 304 22.37 4.98 -33.04
C VAL A 304 21.53 4.56 -34.23
N LEU A 305 20.68 5.47 -34.70
CA LEU A 305 19.88 5.28 -35.91
C LEU A 305 20.57 5.86 -37.13
N GLU A 306 20.41 5.20 -38.27
CA GLU A 306 20.91 5.68 -39.57
C GLU A 306 20.04 6.83 -40.11
N THR A 307 18.73 6.78 -39.83
CA THR A 307 17.76 7.82 -40.17
C THR A 307 17.01 8.22 -38.91
N GLU A 308 16.93 9.52 -38.63
CA GLU A 308 16.15 10.03 -37.51
C GLU A 308 14.64 9.86 -37.79
N SER A 309 13.88 9.55 -36.73
CA SER A 309 12.42 9.42 -36.77
C SER A 309 11.86 10.02 -35.49
N ASP A 310 10.88 10.91 -35.65
CA ASP A 310 10.23 11.61 -34.54
C ASP A 310 9.04 10.82 -33.95
N ASP A 311 8.59 9.78 -34.65
CA ASP A 311 7.42 8.96 -34.34
C ASP A 311 7.74 7.48 -34.07
N ALA A 312 9.01 7.08 -34.13
CA ALA A 312 9.46 5.76 -33.70
C ALA A 312 9.49 5.64 -32.17
N GLU A 313 9.26 4.42 -31.67
CA GLU A 313 9.46 4.07 -30.26
C GLU A 313 10.54 2.99 -30.13
N ILE A 314 11.68 3.38 -29.58
CA ILE A 314 12.75 2.44 -29.20
C ILE A 314 12.91 2.52 -27.70
N ALA A 315 12.81 1.38 -27.01
CA ALA A 315 12.96 1.31 -25.57
C ALA A 315 13.43 -0.07 -25.10
N ILE A 316 13.84 -0.18 -23.85
CA ILE A 316 13.92 -1.48 -23.16
C ILE A 316 12.60 -1.70 -22.41
N GLY A 317 11.96 -2.83 -22.69
CA GLY A 317 10.76 -3.30 -22.02
C GLY A 317 11.09 -4.44 -21.06
N VAL A 318 10.31 -4.53 -19.99
CA VAL A 318 10.30 -5.69 -19.09
C VAL A 318 8.87 -6.19 -19.00
N ASN A 319 8.66 -7.47 -19.25
CA ASN A 319 7.36 -8.12 -19.20
C ASN A 319 7.38 -9.36 -18.32
N ASP A 320 6.19 -9.78 -17.88
CA ASP A 320 5.99 -11.13 -17.33
C ASP A 320 6.46 -12.18 -18.34
N ALA A 321 7.20 -13.19 -17.86
CA ALA A 321 7.78 -14.24 -18.72
C ALA A 321 6.72 -15.11 -19.42
N ARG A 322 5.44 -15.02 -19.03
CA ARG A 322 4.33 -15.67 -19.74
C ARG A 322 3.92 -14.94 -21.03
N GLY A 323 4.39 -13.71 -21.22
CA GLY A 323 4.12 -12.86 -22.37
C GLY A 323 3.01 -11.83 -22.15
N TRP A 324 3.08 -10.74 -22.94
CA TRP A 324 2.14 -9.62 -22.88
C TRP A 324 0.69 -10.06 -23.12
N ASP A 325 0.41 -10.81 -24.19
CA ASP A 325 -0.95 -11.16 -24.60
C ASP A 325 -1.73 -11.94 -23.52
N LYS A 326 -1.02 -12.64 -22.63
CA LYS A 326 -1.62 -13.41 -21.54
C LYS A 326 -1.87 -12.59 -20.28
N THR A 327 -0.95 -11.68 -19.95
CA THR A 327 -0.89 -11.08 -18.61
C THR A 327 -1.11 -9.58 -18.59
N HIS A 328 -0.86 -8.90 -19.72
CA HIS A 328 -0.82 -7.44 -19.83
C HIS A 328 0.07 -6.78 -18.76
N SER A 329 1.10 -7.49 -18.29
CA SER A 329 2.00 -7.07 -17.21
C SER A 329 3.38 -6.74 -17.77
N ALA A 330 3.65 -5.45 -17.97
CA ALA A 330 4.92 -4.95 -18.49
C ALA A 330 5.17 -3.48 -18.08
N ILE A 331 6.44 -3.06 -18.13
CA ILE A 331 6.87 -1.66 -18.02
C ILE A 331 7.83 -1.30 -19.14
N ILE A 332 7.99 0.01 -19.37
CA ILE A 332 8.95 0.59 -20.31
C ILE A 332 9.98 1.36 -19.47
N MET A 333 11.28 1.08 -19.65
CA MET A 333 12.33 1.63 -18.78
C MET A 333 13.13 2.78 -19.38
N SER A 334 13.14 2.89 -20.71
CA SER A 334 13.96 3.87 -21.43
C SER A 334 13.20 4.35 -22.66
N GLU A 335 12.05 5.00 -22.43
CA GLU A 335 11.27 5.58 -23.52
C GLU A 335 12.15 6.49 -24.39
N GLN A 336 11.97 6.38 -25.70
CA GLN A 336 12.69 7.18 -26.70
C GLN A 336 14.22 7.02 -26.60
N LEU A 337 14.69 5.77 -26.47
CA LEU A 337 16.10 5.43 -26.34
C LEU A 337 16.97 6.00 -27.49
N PHE A 338 16.40 6.22 -28.68
CA PHE A 338 17.05 6.86 -29.83
C PHE A 338 17.56 8.28 -29.56
N LYS A 339 17.07 8.95 -28.51
CA LYS A 339 17.58 10.27 -28.08
C LYS A 339 18.94 10.19 -27.37
N TYR A 340 19.33 9.00 -26.91
CA TYR A 340 20.56 8.78 -26.14
C TYR A 340 21.64 8.16 -27.05
N LYS A 341 22.34 9.04 -27.80
CA LYS A 341 23.46 8.65 -28.68
C LYS A 341 24.71 8.23 -27.88
N GLU A 342 24.83 8.76 -26.66
CA GLU A 342 25.89 8.42 -25.70
C GLU A 342 25.42 7.42 -24.65
N TRP A 343 26.38 6.71 -24.04
CA TRP A 343 26.11 5.76 -22.96
C TRP A 343 25.40 6.42 -21.79
N THR A 344 24.15 6.03 -21.58
CA THR A 344 23.30 6.54 -20.51
C THR A 344 22.92 5.41 -19.57
N SER A 345 22.89 5.69 -18.26
CA SER A 345 22.55 4.70 -17.24
C SER A 345 21.06 4.72 -16.93
N PHE A 346 20.45 3.54 -16.84
CA PHE A 346 19.04 3.36 -16.55
C PHE A 346 18.86 2.40 -15.37
N GLN A 347 17.84 2.66 -14.55
CA GLN A 347 17.43 1.80 -13.46
C GLN A 347 15.93 1.91 -13.27
N GLU A 348 15.22 0.78 -13.29
CA GLU A 348 13.81 0.71 -12.92
C GLU A 348 13.49 -0.55 -12.10
N ARG A 349 12.35 -0.50 -11.43
CA ARG A 349 11.78 -1.62 -10.68
C ARG A 349 10.53 -2.15 -11.39
N PHE A 350 10.46 -3.46 -11.60
CA PHE A 350 9.27 -4.15 -12.08
C PHE A 350 8.72 -5.09 -11.01
N LEU A 351 7.43 -4.99 -10.71
CA LEU A 351 6.75 -5.88 -9.77
C LEU A 351 6.00 -6.94 -10.56
N THR A 352 6.33 -8.21 -10.36
CA THR A 352 5.60 -9.28 -11.03
C THR A 352 4.25 -9.55 -10.37
N LEU A 353 3.36 -10.17 -11.15
CA LEU A 353 2.18 -10.85 -10.62
C LEU A 353 2.60 -11.97 -9.65
N SER A 354 1.70 -12.36 -8.75
CA SER A 354 1.99 -13.36 -7.71
C SER A 354 2.32 -14.73 -8.27
N ASP A 355 1.73 -15.09 -9.41
CA ASP A 355 1.91 -16.36 -10.10
C ASP A 355 2.92 -16.28 -11.27
N ALA A 356 3.65 -15.17 -11.39
CA ALA A 356 4.62 -15.00 -12.45
C ALA A 356 5.79 -15.99 -12.28
N PRO A 357 6.23 -16.71 -13.33
CA PRO A 357 7.39 -17.58 -13.25
C PRO A 357 8.73 -16.83 -13.35
N GLY A 358 8.69 -15.53 -13.65
CA GLY A 358 9.85 -14.68 -13.90
C GLY A 358 9.52 -13.50 -14.79
N ILE A 359 10.57 -12.86 -15.29
CA ILE A 359 10.49 -11.73 -16.23
C ILE A 359 11.22 -12.05 -17.53
N GLU A 360 10.85 -11.32 -18.57
CA GLU A 360 11.58 -11.23 -19.82
C GLU A 360 11.92 -9.77 -20.09
N VAL A 361 13.18 -9.53 -20.49
CA VAL A 361 13.65 -8.21 -20.90
C VAL A 361 13.77 -8.20 -22.41
N VAL A 362 13.14 -7.22 -23.04
CA VAL A 362 13.06 -7.09 -24.50
C VAL A 362 13.53 -5.72 -24.94
N ALA A 363 14.10 -5.62 -26.14
CA ALA A 363 14.16 -4.33 -26.83
C ALA A 363 12.81 -4.13 -27.52
N ARG A 364 12.10 -3.04 -27.22
CA ARG A 364 10.91 -2.61 -27.96
C ARG A 364 11.40 -1.78 -29.14
N ILE A 365 11.16 -2.26 -30.35
CA ILE A 365 11.48 -1.56 -31.60
C ILE A 365 10.17 -1.41 -32.37
N GLU A 366 9.58 -0.23 -32.29
CA GLU A 366 8.35 0.11 -33.00
C GLU A 366 8.69 1.20 -34.04
N PRO A 367 8.80 0.84 -35.32
CA PRO A 367 9.02 1.82 -36.37
C PRO A 367 7.79 2.74 -36.47
N GLY A 368 8.06 4.02 -36.67
CA GLY A 368 7.04 5.01 -37.01
C GLY A 368 6.67 4.90 -38.48
N SER A 369 6.52 6.05 -39.14
CA SER A 369 6.13 6.14 -40.55
C SER A 369 7.21 5.63 -41.52
N ASN A 370 8.47 5.59 -41.07
CA ASN A 370 9.62 5.15 -41.87
C ASN A 370 10.24 3.87 -41.30
N PRO A 371 10.81 3.00 -42.17
CA PRO A 371 11.59 1.87 -41.71
C PRO A 371 12.79 2.31 -40.86
N LEU A 372 13.14 1.52 -39.85
CA LEU A 372 14.27 1.77 -38.97
C LEU A 372 15.48 0.92 -39.36
N SER A 373 16.66 1.56 -39.39
CA SER A 373 17.96 0.92 -39.46
C SER A 373 18.92 1.56 -38.46
N GLY A 374 19.83 0.79 -37.91
CA GLY A 374 20.80 1.27 -36.92
C GLY A 374 21.13 0.23 -35.87
N SER A 375 21.36 0.66 -34.63
CA SER A 375 21.67 -0.24 -33.53
C SER A 375 21.15 0.24 -32.17
N VAL A 376 20.80 -0.73 -31.34
CA VAL A 376 20.61 -0.56 -29.90
C VAL A 376 21.71 -1.33 -29.20
N GLU A 377 22.47 -0.67 -28.34
CA GLU A 377 23.58 -1.27 -27.61
C GLU A 377 23.32 -1.19 -26.11
N ILE A 378 23.57 -2.30 -25.41
CA ILE A 378 23.31 -2.45 -23.98
C ILE A 378 24.55 -3.06 -23.33
N ARG A 379 24.99 -2.51 -22.19
CA ARG A 379 26.08 -3.07 -21.38
C ARG A 379 25.77 -2.95 -19.90
N ASN A 380 26.54 -3.67 -19.08
CA ASN A 380 26.41 -3.65 -17.62
C ASN A 380 24.98 -3.96 -17.13
N LEU A 381 24.26 -4.84 -17.84
CA LEU A 381 22.92 -5.27 -17.44
C LEU A 381 23.02 -6.14 -16.19
N LYS A 382 22.48 -5.64 -15.09
CA LYS A 382 22.37 -6.32 -13.81
C LYS A 382 20.91 -6.37 -13.41
N ILE A 383 20.45 -7.56 -13.00
CA ILE A 383 19.08 -7.77 -12.54
C ILE A 383 19.13 -8.30 -11.11
N GLU A 384 18.54 -7.53 -10.21
CA GLU A 384 18.41 -7.86 -8.80
C GLU A 384 17.00 -8.39 -8.59
N VAL A 385 16.88 -9.63 -8.11
CA VAL A 385 15.61 -10.28 -7.76
C VAL A 385 15.42 -10.16 -6.26
N TRP A 386 14.41 -9.42 -5.86
CA TRP A 386 14.08 -9.19 -4.48
C TRP A 386 12.91 -10.08 -4.11
N ARG A 387 13.12 -10.96 -3.13
CA ARG A 387 11.99 -11.63 -2.48
C ARG A 387 11.11 -10.55 -1.86
N LYS A 388 9.83 -10.54 -2.17
CA LYS A 388 8.90 -9.60 -1.55
C LYS A 388 8.83 -9.85 -0.05
N THR A 389 8.68 -8.79 0.73
CA THR A 389 8.39 -8.92 2.17
C THR A 389 7.11 -9.73 2.33
N THR A 390 7.11 -10.74 3.20
CA THR A 390 5.87 -11.40 3.64
C THR A 390 5.67 -11.19 5.13
N PHE A 391 4.47 -10.78 5.49
CA PHE A 391 4.05 -10.55 6.87
C PHE A 391 3.57 -11.85 7.51
N PRO A 392 3.53 -11.94 8.84
CA PRO A 392 2.78 -13.01 9.50
C PRO A 392 1.34 -13.08 8.98
N ALA A 393 0.75 -14.27 9.06
CA ALA A 393 -0.68 -14.47 8.84
C ALA A 393 -1.47 -13.48 9.72
N TYR A 394 -2.39 -12.72 9.12
CA TYR A 394 -3.08 -11.66 9.85
C TYR A 394 -4.07 -12.26 10.85
N ARG A 395 -4.25 -11.64 12.00
CA ARG A 395 -5.12 -12.21 13.05
C ARG A 395 -6.59 -12.20 12.63
N ALA A 396 -7.28 -13.33 12.83
CA ALA A 396 -8.72 -13.45 12.60
C ALA A 396 -9.55 -12.60 13.57
N LEU A 397 -9.06 -12.43 14.80
CA LEU A 397 -9.67 -11.64 15.86
C LEU A 397 -8.63 -10.64 16.37
N THR A 398 -9.07 -9.39 16.49
CA THR A 398 -8.30 -8.34 17.13
C THR A 398 -9.20 -7.54 18.05
N GLY A 399 -8.65 -6.86 19.06
CA GLY A 399 -9.48 -6.11 19.98
C GLY A 399 -8.72 -5.10 20.83
N LEU A 400 -9.50 -4.24 21.47
CA LEU A 400 -9.07 -3.15 22.34
C LEU A 400 -9.98 -3.11 23.55
N GLY A 401 -9.38 -2.95 24.74
CA GLY A 401 -10.11 -2.70 25.97
C GLY A 401 -9.94 -1.26 26.39
N SER A 402 -11.02 -0.63 26.87
CA SER A 402 -10.97 0.68 27.51
C SER A 402 -11.97 0.78 28.65
N ILE A 403 -11.70 1.65 29.64
CA ILE A 403 -12.56 1.87 30.80
C ILE A 403 -12.97 3.34 30.86
N SER A 404 -14.22 3.59 31.27
CA SER A 404 -14.77 4.93 31.48
C SER A 404 -14.01 5.69 32.57
N ALA A 405 -14.10 7.02 32.55
CA ALA A 405 -13.43 7.92 33.50
C ALA A 405 -13.78 7.61 34.98
N ASP A 406 -15.02 7.23 35.23
CA ASP A 406 -15.55 6.88 36.54
C ASP A 406 -15.28 5.43 36.95
N ASN A 407 -14.61 4.65 36.08
CA ASN A 407 -14.33 3.23 36.24
C ASN A 407 -15.57 2.34 36.41
N ASN A 408 -16.75 2.79 35.96
CA ASN A 408 -18.01 2.02 36.06
C ASN A 408 -18.37 1.23 34.81
N THR A 409 -17.69 1.48 33.69
CA THR A 409 -17.96 0.82 32.41
C THR A 409 -16.67 0.36 31.75
N LEU A 410 -16.61 -0.95 31.42
CA LEU A 410 -15.57 -1.54 30.58
C LEU A 410 -16.12 -1.72 29.16
N TYR A 411 -15.38 -1.25 28.17
CA TYR A 411 -15.65 -1.43 26.75
C TYR A 411 -14.63 -2.40 26.16
N LEU A 412 -15.12 -3.46 25.50
CA LEU A 412 -14.32 -4.42 24.75
C LEU A 412 -14.72 -4.33 23.28
N THR A 413 -13.89 -3.65 22.48
CA THR A 413 -14.06 -3.57 21.03
C THR A 413 -13.32 -4.73 20.38
N VAL A 414 -14.02 -5.56 19.61
CA VAL A 414 -13.47 -6.76 18.96
C VAL A 414 -13.87 -6.78 17.49
N PHE A 415 -12.90 -7.04 16.62
CA PHE A 415 -13.09 -7.24 15.19
C PHE A 415 -12.94 -8.72 14.85
N ASN A 416 -13.95 -9.31 14.22
CA ASN A 416 -13.82 -10.60 13.54
C ASN A 416 -13.57 -10.36 12.05
N LYS A 417 -12.33 -10.62 11.64
CA LYS A 417 -11.79 -10.43 10.30
C LYS A 417 -11.91 -11.69 9.44
N HIS A 418 -12.49 -12.77 9.97
CA HIS A 418 -12.80 -13.94 9.16
C HIS A 418 -13.99 -13.65 8.24
N HIS A 419 -13.79 -13.87 6.95
CA HIS A 419 -14.76 -13.53 5.91
C HIS A 419 -16.04 -14.38 5.96
N LYS A 420 -16.03 -15.56 6.59
CA LYS A 420 -17.16 -16.52 6.59
C LYS A 420 -17.52 -17.14 7.94
N GLU A 421 -16.64 -17.09 8.94
CA GLU A 421 -16.80 -17.90 10.17
C GLU A 421 -16.99 -16.99 11.38
N ALA A 422 -18.01 -17.32 12.18
CA ALA A 422 -18.15 -16.75 13.50
C ALA A 422 -17.06 -17.33 14.41
N ALA A 423 -16.65 -16.56 15.41
CA ALA A 423 -15.68 -17.00 16.40
C ALA A 423 -16.31 -17.03 17.79
N GLN A 424 -16.40 -18.22 18.39
CA GLN A 424 -16.77 -18.38 19.80
C GLN A 424 -15.52 -18.16 20.65
N VAL A 425 -15.62 -17.25 21.62
CA VAL A 425 -14.47 -16.80 22.42
C VAL A 425 -14.82 -16.85 23.90
N ASP A 426 -13.93 -17.43 24.69
CA ASP A 426 -13.91 -17.30 26.15
C ASP A 426 -13.27 -15.95 26.52
N ILE A 427 -14.03 -15.10 27.22
CA ILE A 427 -13.60 -13.78 27.67
C ILE A 427 -13.42 -13.83 29.18
N ASN A 428 -12.22 -13.44 29.64
CA ASN A 428 -11.89 -13.30 31.05
C ASN A 428 -11.53 -11.84 31.33
N THR A 429 -11.98 -11.30 32.46
CA THR A 429 -11.76 -9.90 32.85
C THR A 429 -11.71 -9.76 34.36
N ASP A 430 -10.83 -8.87 34.86
CA ASP A 430 -10.81 -8.48 36.27
C ASP A 430 -11.94 -7.49 36.62
N PHE A 431 -12.69 -7.03 35.60
CA PHE A 431 -13.82 -6.14 35.77
C PHE A 431 -15.09 -6.93 36.10
N LEU A 432 -15.47 -6.91 37.38
CA LEU A 432 -16.65 -7.61 37.88
C LEU A 432 -17.94 -6.89 37.46
N TRP A 433 -18.53 -7.32 36.35
CA TRP A 433 -19.73 -6.70 35.79
C TRP A 433 -21.03 -7.35 36.28
N LYS A 434 -22.12 -6.59 36.29
CA LYS A 434 -23.48 -7.06 36.61
C LYS A 434 -24.40 -7.07 35.41
N ASN A 435 -24.25 -6.07 34.55
CA ASN A 435 -25.08 -5.87 33.37
C ASN A 435 -24.18 -5.57 32.17
N GLY A 436 -24.61 -5.93 30.97
CA GLY A 436 -23.85 -5.62 29.78
C GLY A 436 -24.69 -5.60 28.52
N LYS A 437 -24.15 -5.00 27.47
CA LYS A 437 -24.76 -4.90 26.16
C LYS A 437 -23.69 -5.09 25.08
N ALA A 438 -24.01 -5.85 24.03
CA ALA A 438 -23.16 -5.99 22.86
C ALA A 438 -23.74 -5.19 21.69
N TRP A 439 -22.95 -4.34 21.08
CA TRP A 439 -23.26 -3.58 19.88
C TRP A 439 -22.49 -4.16 18.70
N VAL A 440 -23.18 -4.56 17.64
CA VAL A 440 -22.61 -5.32 16.53
C VAL A 440 -22.90 -4.61 15.21
N VAL A 441 -21.87 -4.38 14.41
CA VAL A 441 -22.00 -3.98 13.01
C VAL A 441 -21.47 -5.10 12.13
N THR A 442 -22.33 -5.60 11.23
CA THR A 442 -22.02 -6.67 10.27
C THR A 442 -22.97 -6.58 9.06
N GLY A 443 -22.78 -7.46 8.08
CA GLY A 443 -23.59 -7.59 6.86
C GLY A 443 -23.60 -9.05 6.39
N SER A 444 -24.01 -9.30 5.15
CA SER A 444 -24.02 -10.64 4.55
C SER A 444 -22.63 -11.10 4.07
N SER A 445 -21.75 -10.15 3.74
CA SER A 445 -20.36 -10.42 3.37
C SER A 445 -19.48 -9.19 3.60
N LEU A 446 -18.16 -9.34 3.44
CA LEU A 446 -17.26 -8.18 3.42
C LEU A 446 -17.58 -7.19 2.28
N GLY A 447 -18.20 -7.65 1.19
CA GLY A 447 -18.63 -6.80 0.08
C GLY A 447 -19.97 -6.09 0.32
N SER A 448 -20.63 -6.30 1.46
CA SER A 448 -21.93 -5.70 1.79
C SER A 448 -21.87 -4.18 1.88
N ILE A 449 -22.96 -3.51 1.45
CA ILE A 449 -23.12 -2.05 1.52
C ILE A 449 -24.47 -1.73 2.16
N ASP A 450 -25.55 -2.10 1.48
CA ASP A 450 -26.91 -1.68 1.84
C ASP A 450 -27.51 -2.48 3.02
N ASP A 451 -27.05 -3.72 3.23
CA ASP A 451 -27.51 -4.60 4.30
C ASP A 451 -26.69 -4.48 5.60
N VAL A 452 -25.68 -3.60 5.62
CA VAL A 452 -24.90 -3.31 6.81
C VAL A 452 -25.73 -2.51 7.79
N SER A 453 -25.82 -3.00 9.03
CA SER A 453 -26.57 -2.33 10.09
C SER A 453 -25.89 -2.51 11.44
N GLU A 454 -26.16 -1.56 12.34
CA GLU A 454 -25.82 -1.68 13.75
C GLU A 454 -27.00 -2.32 14.50
N LYS A 455 -26.71 -3.33 15.30
CA LYS A 455 -27.67 -4.02 16.18
C LYS A 455 -27.12 -4.08 17.58
N SER A 456 -28.00 -4.16 18.57
CA SER A 456 -27.61 -4.27 19.97
C SER A 456 -28.32 -5.42 20.66
N TYR A 457 -27.63 -6.11 21.56
CA TYR A 457 -28.11 -7.28 22.28
C TYR A 457 -27.78 -7.16 23.76
N ASP A 458 -28.73 -7.50 24.63
CA ASP A 458 -28.44 -7.60 26.06
C ASP A 458 -27.54 -8.80 26.33
N MET A 459 -26.52 -8.61 27.15
CA MET A 459 -25.64 -9.71 27.57
C MET A 459 -26.39 -10.63 28.54
N PRO A 460 -26.19 -11.96 28.44
CA PRO A 460 -26.85 -12.89 29.35
C PRO A 460 -26.40 -12.63 30.79
N LYS A 461 -27.30 -12.87 31.75
CA LYS A 461 -26.94 -12.82 33.18
C LYS A 461 -25.85 -13.85 33.45
N VAL A 462 -24.68 -13.38 33.84
CA VAL A 462 -23.56 -14.26 34.18
C VAL A 462 -23.65 -14.72 35.64
N LYS A 463 -23.34 -15.99 35.85
CA LYS A 463 -23.11 -16.55 37.19
C LYS A 463 -21.74 -16.15 37.75
N GLN A 464 -20.80 -15.85 36.86
CA GLN A 464 -19.42 -15.50 37.15
C GLN A 464 -19.10 -14.16 36.44
N PRO A 465 -19.04 -13.04 37.17
CA PRO A 465 -18.88 -11.72 36.57
C PRO A 465 -17.47 -11.44 36.02
N ASP A 466 -16.53 -12.37 36.22
CA ASP A 466 -15.15 -12.31 35.72
C ASP A 466 -14.95 -13.07 34.40
N ARG A 467 -15.92 -13.91 33.99
CA ARG A 467 -15.78 -14.73 32.77
C ARG A 467 -17.09 -15.05 32.07
N PHE A 468 -17.04 -15.06 30.74
CA PHE A 468 -18.19 -15.42 29.91
C PHE A 468 -17.77 -15.81 28.51
N GLN A 469 -18.69 -16.41 27.75
CA GLN A 469 -18.51 -16.69 26.33
C GLN A 469 -19.29 -15.71 25.48
N TYR A 470 -18.73 -15.35 24.33
CA TYR A 470 -19.43 -14.59 23.30
C TYR A 470 -19.06 -15.12 21.92
N THR A 471 -20.03 -15.12 21.00
CA THR A 471 -19.82 -15.51 19.60
C THR A 471 -19.82 -14.27 18.73
N PHE A 472 -18.64 -13.90 18.23
CA PHE A 472 -18.46 -12.78 17.32
C PHE A 472 -18.83 -13.19 15.89
N PRO A 473 -19.84 -12.56 15.25
CA PRO A 473 -20.21 -12.88 13.87
C PRO A 473 -19.03 -12.70 12.90
N PRO A 474 -19.00 -13.39 11.75
CA PRO A 474 -18.00 -13.14 10.72
C PRO A 474 -18.02 -11.68 10.27
N HIS A 475 -16.89 -11.20 9.72
CA HIS A 475 -16.76 -9.87 9.12
C HIS A 475 -17.49 -8.78 9.91
N SER A 476 -17.15 -8.65 11.19
CA SER A 476 -17.88 -7.77 12.11
C SER A 476 -16.96 -6.94 13.00
N MET A 477 -17.52 -5.84 13.50
CA MET A 477 -17.04 -5.15 14.68
C MET A 477 -18.11 -5.29 15.76
N THR A 478 -17.70 -5.72 16.95
CA THR A 478 -18.55 -5.80 18.13
C THR A 478 -17.94 -4.99 19.25
N VAL A 479 -18.74 -4.17 19.93
CA VAL A 479 -18.36 -3.54 21.21
C VAL A 479 -19.20 -4.14 22.32
N ILE A 480 -18.57 -4.82 23.26
CA ILE A 480 -19.21 -5.30 24.49
C ILE A 480 -19.00 -4.23 25.57
N GLU A 481 -20.09 -3.64 26.02
CA GLU A 481 -20.15 -2.69 27.10
C GLU A 481 -20.58 -3.41 28.38
N LEU A 482 -19.74 -3.40 29.41
CA LEU A 482 -19.95 -4.08 30.69
C LEU A 482 -19.99 -3.07 31.82
N ASN A 483 -21.01 -3.14 32.66
CA ASN A 483 -21.26 -2.19 33.75
C ASN A 483 -21.25 -2.90 35.11
N LYS A 484 -20.73 -2.23 36.14
CA LYS A 484 -20.66 -2.75 37.54
C LYS A 484 -21.99 -2.92 38.24
#